data_AF-A0A6C0E287-F1
#
_entry.id   AF-A0A6C0E287-F1
#
_cell.length_a   1.000
_cell.length_b   1.000
_cell.length_c   1.000
_cell.angle_alpha   90.00
_cell.angle_beta   90.00
_cell.angle_gamma   90.00
#
_symmetry.space_group_name_H-M   'P 1'
#
loop_
_entity.id
_entity.type
_entity.pdbx_description
1 polymer ?
#
loop_
_entity_poly.entity_id
_entity_poly.type
_entity_poly.pdbx_seq_one_letter_code
_entity_poly.pdbx_strand_id
1 'polypeptide(L)'
;MYDLQELYDLFNEKELLKILYNLYEAPMILLYHIHETHKTITIPLFDGYINKIDWGDDNINKELKHTYDAVKLYEIKIYGDCPTLDYMSNNTYDYLFQVITYGSFQLKKINFARNDKLISIPPYFPKTIQDVSDLFYCCFGLKY
;
A
#
# COMPACT_ATOMS: atom_id res chain seq x y z
N MET A 1 0.73 -28.96 -11.78
CA MET A 1 1.28 -28.65 -10.45
C MET A 1 2.77 -28.87 -10.60
N TYR A 2 3.55 -27.80 -10.73
CA TYR A 2 5.01 -27.94 -10.89
C TYR A 2 5.59 -28.53 -9.61
N ASP A 3 6.52 -29.47 -9.78
CA ASP A 3 7.29 -30.02 -8.68
C ASP A 3 8.19 -28.92 -8.08
N LEU A 4 8.33 -28.88 -6.76
CA LEU A 4 9.26 -27.97 -6.09
C LEU A 4 10.68 -28.18 -6.62
N GLN A 5 11.04 -29.41 -6.98
CA GLN A 5 12.34 -29.75 -7.56
C GLN A 5 12.53 -29.13 -8.96
N GLU A 6 11.52 -29.15 -9.83
CA GLU A 6 11.56 -28.49 -11.14
C GLU A 6 11.72 -26.97 -11.02
N LEU A 7 11.11 -26.38 -9.99
CA LEU A 7 11.21 -24.95 -9.71
C LEU A 7 12.62 -24.54 -9.21
N TYR A 8 13.27 -25.44 -8.45
CA TYR A 8 14.67 -25.30 -8.03
C TYR A 8 15.64 -25.40 -9.21
N ASP A 9 15.35 -26.26 -10.19
CA ASP A 9 16.20 -26.44 -11.37
C ASP A 9 16.06 -25.26 -12.37
N LEU A 10 14.98 -24.48 -12.27
CA LEU A 10 14.67 -23.32 -13.13
C LEU A 10 15.36 -22.01 -12.70
N PHE A 11 15.81 -21.91 -11.44
CA PHE A 11 16.43 -20.70 -10.89
C PHE A 11 17.64 -21.04 -10.03
N ASN A 12 18.75 -20.30 -10.17
CA ASN A 12 19.87 -20.46 -9.25
C ASN A 12 19.49 -20.00 -7.82
N GLU A 13 20.23 -20.47 -6.82
CA GLU A 13 19.99 -20.15 -5.39
C GLU A 13 19.85 -18.64 -5.13
N LYS A 14 20.64 -17.81 -5.83
CA LYS A 14 20.59 -16.35 -5.68
C LYS A 14 19.30 -15.74 -6.23
N GLU A 15 18.80 -16.22 -7.36
CA GLU A 15 17.51 -15.76 -7.92
C GLU A 15 16.34 -16.26 -7.08
N LEU A 16 16.42 -17.50 -6.56
CA LEU A 16 15.45 -18.01 -5.58
C LEU A 16 15.43 -17.17 -4.30
N LEU A 17 16.58 -16.84 -3.73
CA LEU A 17 16.68 -16.00 -2.54
C LEU A 17 16.10 -14.60 -2.78
N LYS A 18 16.31 -14.00 -3.96
CA LYS A 18 15.66 -12.72 -4.32
C LYS A 18 14.15 -12.84 -4.41
N ILE A 19 13.63 -13.91 -5.03
CA ILE A 19 12.19 -14.14 -5.14
C ILE A 19 11.59 -14.34 -3.74
N LEU A 20 12.21 -15.19 -2.91
CA LEU A 20 11.79 -15.44 -1.53
C LEU A 20 11.83 -14.18 -0.67
N TYR A 21 12.90 -13.38 -0.78
CA TYR A 21 13.01 -12.12 -0.06
C TYR A 21 11.94 -11.11 -0.49
N ASN A 22 11.69 -10.98 -1.80
CA ASN A 22 10.64 -10.11 -2.32
C ASN A 22 9.23 -10.61 -2.00
N LEU A 23 9.02 -11.92 -1.85
CA LEU A 23 7.76 -12.49 -1.36
C LEU A 23 7.59 -12.26 0.13
N TYR A 24 8.67 -12.30 0.91
CA TYR A 24 8.66 -12.04 2.35
C TYR A 24 8.39 -10.56 2.66
N GLU A 25 8.96 -9.64 1.87
CA GLU A 25 8.70 -8.20 1.95
C GLU A 25 7.82 -7.72 0.78
N ALA A 26 6.76 -8.48 0.46
CA ALA A 26 5.82 -8.08 -0.57
C ALA A 26 5.22 -6.69 -0.20
N PRO A 27 5.36 -5.66 -1.06
CA PRO A 27 4.98 -4.31 -0.70
C PRO A 27 3.46 -4.17 -0.61
N MET A 28 3.01 -3.25 0.24
CA MET A 28 1.68 -2.68 0.07
C MET A 28 1.69 -1.82 -1.20
N ILE A 29 0.68 -1.98 -2.06
CA ILE A 29 0.56 -1.24 -3.31
C ILE A 29 -0.73 -0.42 -3.29
N LEU A 30 -0.57 0.89 -3.39
CA LEU A 30 -1.65 1.88 -3.38
C LEU A 30 -1.64 2.66 -4.69
N LEU A 31 -2.81 2.92 -5.25
CA LEU A 31 -2.96 3.85 -6.37
C LEU A 31 -3.50 5.18 -5.84
N TYR A 32 -2.77 6.26 -6.10
CA TYR A 32 -3.18 7.61 -5.79
C TYR A 32 -3.45 8.40 -7.06
N HIS A 33 -4.65 8.97 -7.18
CA HIS A 33 -5.01 9.83 -8.31
C HIS A 33 -4.82 11.29 -7.94
N ILE A 34 -3.68 11.84 -8.33
CA ILE A 34 -3.34 13.24 -8.14
C ILE A 34 -4.01 14.06 -9.24
N HIS A 35 -4.90 14.97 -8.84
CA HIS A 35 -5.68 15.84 -9.73
C HIS A 35 -5.29 17.32 -9.63
N GLU A 36 -4.24 17.63 -8.87
CA GLU A 36 -3.65 18.98 -8.72
C GLU A 36 -2.13 18.91 -8.77
N THR A 37 -1.48 19.92 -9.38
CA THR A 37 -0.02 20.04 -9.40
C THR A 37 0.53 20.50 -8.05
N HIS A 38 1.78 20.16 -7.75
CA HIS A 38 2.45 20.44 -6.46
C HIS A 38 1.66 19.91 -5.26
N LYS A 39 0.92 18.81 -5.46
CA LYS A 39 0.11 18.22 -4.41
C LYS A 39 0.98 17.38 -3.49
N THR A 40 0.95 17.73 -2.22
CA THR A 40 1.54 16.93 -1.16
C THR A 40 0.53 15.90 -0.65
N ILE A 41 0.94 14.65 -0.58
CA ILE A 41 0.21 13.56 0.06
C ILE A 41 0.98 13.02 1.27
N THR A 42 0.24 12.53 2.25
CA THR A 42 0.78 11.77 3.38
C THR A 42 0.15 10.37 3.38
N ILE A 43 0.95 9.34 3.61
CA ILE A 43 0.48 7.97 3.80
C ILE A 43 0.35 7.72 5.32
N PRO A 44 -0.84 7.38 5.84
CA PRO A 44 -1.08 7.37 7.27
C PRO A 44 -0.78 6.01 7.90
N LEU A 45 0.50 5.65 7.90
CA LEU A 45 1.03 4.47 8.56
C LEU A 45 1.62 4.83 9.92
N PHE A 46 1.32 4.04 10.94
CA PHE A 46 1.75 4.32 12.32
C PHE A 46 2.33 3.08 13.01
N ASP A 47 3.10 3.33 14.08
CA ASP A 47 3.62 2.35 15.04
C ASP A 47 4.46 1.20 14.45
N GLY A 48 5.21 1.49 13.38
CA GLY A 48 6.06 0.51 12.72
C GLY A 48 7.30 1.11 12.06
N TYR A 49 7.80 0.44 11.03
CA TYR A 49 8.99 0.86 10.29
C TYR A 49 8.74 0.85 8.79
N ILE A 50 9.35 1.81 8.11
CA ILE A 50 9.38 1.91 6.65
C ILE A 50 10.80 1.60 6.18
N ASN A 51 10.93 0.57 5.35
CA ASN A 51 12.18 0.24 4.66
C ASN A 51 12.40 1.19 3.48
N LYS A 52 11.40 1.34 2.61
CA LYS A 52 11.36 2.34 1.55
C LYS A 52 9.95 2.52 1.01
N ILE A 53 9.71 3.66 0.41
CA ILE A 53 8.53 3.99 -0.37
C ILE A 53 9.02 4.40 -1.75
N ASP A 54 8.53 3.69 -2.76
CA ASP A 54 8.64 4.08 -4.17
C ASP A 54 7.36 4.83 -4.52
N TRP A 55 7.52 6.12 -4.85
CA TRP A 55 6.41 7.04 -5.12
C TRP A 55 5.92 6.99 -6.57
N GLY A 56 6.51 6.15 -7.43
CA GLY A 56 6.08 6.00 -8.82
C GLY A 56 6.43 7.19 -9.72
N ASP A 57 7.41 7.99 -9.30
CA ASP A 57 7.88 9.21 -9.98
C ASP A 57 9.39 9.39 -9.91
N ASP A 58 10.12 8.27 -9.89
CA ASP A 58 11.57 8.16 -9.72
C ASP A 58 12.09 8.59 -8.33
N ASN A 59 11.21 8.98 -7.40
CA ASN A 59 11.58 9.21 -6.01
C ASN A 59 11.38 7.95 -5.16
N ILE A 60 12.46 7.57 -4.46
CA ILE A 60 12.46 6.49 -3.46
C ILE A 60 13.07 7.03 -2.18
N ASN A 61 12.33 6.98 -1.08
CA ASN A 61 12.78 7.44 0.24
C ASN A 61 12.04 6.70 1.36
N LYS A 62 12.19 7.13 2.62
CA LYS A 62 11.50 6.54 3.79
C LYS A 62 10.44 7.47 4.40
N GLU A 63 10.26 8.65 3.81
CA GLU A 63 9.33 9.65 4.33
C GLU A 63 7.90 9.20 4.05
N LEU A 64 6.96 9.47 4.96
CA LEU A 64 5.54 9.19 4.73
C LEU A 64 4.83 10.28 3.93
N LYS A 65 5.57 11.32 3.52
CA LYS A 65 5.06 12.53 2.87
C LYS A 65 5.82 12.79 1.58
N HIS A 66 5.11 13.09 0.51
CA HIS A 66 5.70 13.38 -0.81
C HIS A 66 4.87 14.40 -1.58
N THR A 67 5.53 15.16 -2.44
CA THR A 67 4.89 16.17 -3.29
C THR A 67 5.03 15.78 -4.74
N TYR A 68 3.91 15.70 -5.45
CA TYR A 68 3.87 15.43 -6.87
C TYR A 68 3.71 16.71 -7.67
N ASP A 69 4.54 16.87 -8.69
CA ASP A 69 4.48 18.02 -9.59
C ASP A 69 3.50 17.87 -10.75
N ALA A 70 3.03 16.64 -11.02
CA ALA A 70 2.15 16.35 -12.15
C ALA A 70 0.82 15.72 -11.72
N VAL A 71 -0.22 16.03 -12.50
CA VAL A 71 -1.55 15.42 -12.40
C VAL A 71 -1.52 14.09 -13.13
N LYS A 72 -1.58 12.97 -12.39
CA LYS A 72 -1.70 11.61 -12.92
C LYS A 72 -2.06 10.60 -11.83
N LEU A 73 -2.23 9.35 -12.26
CA LEU A 73 -2.31 8.19 -11.38
C LEU A 73 -0.90 7.70 -11.05
N TYR A 74 -0.60 7.54 -9.77
CA TYR A 74 0.69 7.05 -9.25
C TYR A 74 0.50 5.71 -8.57
N GLU A 75 1.34 4.74 -8.94
CA GLU A 75 1.47 3.47 -8.23
C GLU A 75 2.54 3.61 -7.15
N ILE A 76 2.12 3.62 -5.89
CA ILE A 76 2.99 3.75 -4.74
C ILE A 76 3.24 2.37 -4.14
N LYS A 77 4.51 2.01 -3.94
CA LYS A 77 4.93 0.74 -3.32
C LYS A 77 5.61 1.02 -2.00
N ILE A 78 5.06 0.44 -0.93
CA ILE A 78 5.54 0.63 0.42
C ILE A 78 6.14 -0.68 0.91
N TYR A 79 7.41 -0.64 1.29
CA TYR A 79 8.13 -1.77 1.85
C TYR A 79 8.42 -1.46 3.32
N GLY A 80 8.09 -2.39 4.20
CA GLY A 80 8.19 -2.23 5.65
C GLY A 80 7.09 -3.01 6.35
N ASP A 81 6.83 -2.65 7.60
CA ASP A 81 5.70 -3.19 8.35
C ASP A 81 5.23 -2.17 9.39
N CYS A 82 3.95 -1.84 9.31
CA CYS A 82 3.27 -0.94 10.23
C CYS A 82 1.94 -1.59 10.64
N PRO A 83 1.62 -1.66 11.95
CA PRO A 83 0.39 -2.29 12.42
C PRO A 83 -0.87 -1.45 12.16
N THR A 84 -0.74 -0.19 11.79
CA THR A 84 -1.90 0.71 11.65
C THR A 84 -1.86 1.44 10.32
N LEU A 85 -2.94 1.34 9.55
CA LEU A 85 -3.27 2.21 8.41
C LEU A 85 -4.56 2.96 8.74
N ASP A 86 -4.46 4.26 9.05
CA ASP A 86 -5.57 5.03 9.61
C ASP A 86 -5.77 6.38 8.91
N TYR A 87 -6.63 6.38 7.88
CA TYR A 87 -6.94 7.59 7.13
C TYR A 87 -7.77 8.60 7.91
N MET A 88 -8.46 8.22 8.98
CA MET A 88 -9.23 9.17 9.80
C MET A 88 -8.36 10.29 10.38
N SER A 89 -7.07 10.00 10.59
CA SER A 89 -6.06 10.93 11.13
C SER A 89 -5.35 11.81 10.08
N ASN A 90 -5.66 11.66 8.78
CA ASN A 90 -4.80 12.16 7.69
C ASN A 90 -5.44 13.26 6.84
N ASN A 91 -4.85 14.46 6.73
CA ASN A 91 -5.40 15.53 5.88
C ASN A 91 -5.44 15.27 4.35
N THR A 92 -4.95 14.12 3.88
CA THR A 92 -4.91 13.73 2.47
C THR A 92 -6.13 12.91 2.04
N TYR A 93 -7.30 13.36 2.46
CA TYR A 93 -8.58 12.85 2.00
C TYR A 93 -8.71 13.11 0.49
N ASP A 94 -9.33 12.20 -0.28
CA ASP A 94 -9.62 12.28 -1.72
C ASP A 94 -8.59 11.80 -2.75
N TYR A 95 -7.36 11.44 -2.37
CA TYR A 95 -6.35 11.04 -3.37
C TYR A 95 -6.14 9.54 -3.48
N LEU A 96 -6.41 8.76 -2.41
CA LEU A 96 -6.38 7.30 -2.51
C LEU A 96 -7.51 6.85 -3.44
N PHE A 97 -7.12 6.18 -4.52
CA PHE A 97 -8.02 5.73 -5.57
C PHE A 97 -8.28 4.22 -5.49
N GLN A 98 -7.24 3.43 -5.23
CA GLN A 98 -7.35 1.99 -5.05
C GLN A 98 -6.32 1.45 -4.07
N VAL A 99 -6.68 0.39 -3.35
CA VAL A 99 -5.71 -0.50 -2.70
C VAL A 99 -5.60 -1.75 -3.55
N ILE A 100 -4.40 -2.01 -4.09
CA ILE A 100 -4.17 -3.16 -4.96
C ILE A 100 -3.83 -4.39 -4.13
N THR A 101 -2.96 -4.24 -3.13
CA THR A 101 -2.61 -5.29 -2.17
C THR A 101 -2.10 -4.67 -0.86
N TYR A 102 -2.31 -5.39 0.24
CA TYR A 102 -1.72 -5.06 1.54
C TYR A 102 -0.27 -5.54 1.67
N GLY A 103 0.21 -6.35 0.72
CA GLY A 103 1.53 -6.96 0.81
C GLY A 103 1.64 -7.92 1.99
N SER A 104 2.82 -7.98 2.60
CA SER A 104 3.08 -8.77 3.81
C SER A 104 2.85 -8.02 5.13
N PHE A 105 2.31 -6.80 5.07
CA PHE A 105 2.05 -5.98 6.26
C PHE A 105 1.15 -6.70 7.26
N GLN A 106 1.58 -6.75 8.52
CA GLN A 106 0.85 -7.35 9.64
C GLN A 106 -0.09 -6.32 10.28
N LEU A 107 -0.95 -5.70 9.46
CA LEU A 107 -1.91 -4.68 9.92
C LEU A 107 -2.81 -5.26 11.01
N LYS A 108 -2.95 -4.52 12.12
CA LYS A 108 -3.89 -4.76 13.22
C LYS A 108 -5.08 -3.82 13.16
N LYS A 109 -4.89 -2.59 12.69
CA LYS A 109 -5.96 -1.60 12.47
C LYS A 109 -5.96 -1.13 11.03
N ILE A 110 -7.14 -1.05 10.44
CA ILE A 110 -7.33 -0.50 9.10
C ILE A 110 -8.60 0.33 8.99
N ASN A 111 -8.48 1.52 8.42
CA ASN A 111 -9.61 2.23 7.84
C ASN A 111 -9.22 3.07 6.64
N PHE A 112 -10.21 3.42 5.84
CA PHE A 112 -10.08 4.28 4.66
C PHE A 112 -10.93 5.53 4.79
N ALA A 113 -11.29 5.92 6.01
CA ALA A 113 -12.26 6.98 6.29
C ALA A 113 -12.01 8.22 5.42
N ARG A 114 -13.09 8.77 4.86
CA ARG A 114 -13.11 10.00 4.04
C ARG A 114 -12.31 9.92 2.74
N ASN A 115 -12.06 8.72 2.20
CA ASN A 115 -11.54 8.57 0.84
C ASN A 115 -12.70 8.38 -0.15
N ASP A 116 -13.34 9.49 -0.49
CA ASP A 116 -14.51 9.57 -1.35
C ASP A 116 -14.25 9.06 -2.77
N LYS A 117 -12.98 9.05 -3.18
CA LYS A 117 -12.50 8.61 -4.49
C LYS A 117 -11.96 7.18 -4.50
N LEU A 118 -11.89 6.51 -3.35
CA LEU A 118 -11.51 5.10 -3.29
C LEU A 118 -12.59 4.27 -3.99
N ILE A 119 -12.22 3.52 -5.03
CA ILE A 119 -13.17 2.73 -5.81
C ILE A 119 -13.03 1.22 -5.61
N SER A 120 -11.89 0.75 -5.11
CA SER A 120 -11.69 -0.68 -4.80
C SER A 120 -10.60 -0.92 -3.77
N ILE A 121 -10.77 -1.99 -3.00
CA ILE A 121 -9.75 -2.59 -2.13
C ILE A 121 -9.68 -4.10 -2.40
N PRO A 122 -8.67 -4.83 -1.91
CA PRO A 122 -8.64 -6.28 -2.02
C PRO A 122 -9.88 -6.92 -1.38
N PRO A 123 -10.38 -8.05 -1.91
CA PRO A 123 -11.61 -8.69 -1.42
C PRO A 123 -11.46 -9.32 -0.03
N TYR A 124 -10.24 -9.39 0.51
CA TYR A 124 -9.94 -9.93 1.83
C TYR A 124 -8.93 -9.05 2.56
N PHE A 125 -9.17 -8.86 3.85
CA PHE A 125 -8.23 -8.19 4.75
C PHE A 125 -7.09 -9.13 5.18
N PRO A 126 -5.93 -8.59 5.59
CA PRO A 126 -4.92 -9.36 6.31
C PRO A 126 -5.54 -10.03 7.54
N LYS A 127 -5.18 -11.29 7.80
CA LYS A 127 -5.75 -12.07 8.93
C LYS A 127 -5.42 -11.48 10.31
N THR A 128 -4.45 -10.58 10.37
CA THR A 128 -4.00 -9.89 11.58
C THR A 128 -4.89 -8.73 12.00
N ILE A 129 -5.85 -8.31 11.15
CA ILE A 129 -6.75 -7.20 11.47
C ILE A 129 -7.61 -7.54 12.69
N GLN A 130 -7.61 -6.63 13.64
CA GLN A 130 -8.36 -6.68 14.90
C GLN A 130 -9.32 -5.49 15.04
N ASP A 131 -9.01 -4.37 14.39
CA ASP A 131 -9.80 -3.14 14.44
C ASP A 131 -10.13 -2.63 13.03
N VAL A 132 -11.44 -2.56 12.75
CA VAL A 132 -12.02 -2.02 11.51
C VAL A 132 -12.95 -0.83 11.80
N SER A 133 -12.75 -0.17 12.95
CA SER A 133 -13.47 1.05 13.28
C SER A 133 -13.26 2.09 12.17
N ASP A 134 -14.34 2.75 11.78
CA ASP A 134 -14.36 3.77 10.73
C ASP A 134 -13.93 3.28 9.34
N LEU A 135 -13.91 1.97 9.09
CA LEU A 135 -13.35 1.34 7.87
C LEU A 135 -13.72 2.09 6.58
N PHE A 136 -14.98 2.46 6.43
CA PHE A 136 -15.48 3.25 5.30
C PHE A 136 -16.29 4.48 5.74
N TYR A 137 -16.00 5.02 6.93
CA TYR A 137 -16.68 6.21 7.42
C TYR A 137 -16.52 7.36 6.41
N CYS A 138 -17.64 7.92 5.94
CA CYS A 138 -17.66 8.94 4.89
C CYS A 138 -16.96 8.54 3.56
N CYS A 139 -16.92 7.25 3.21
CA CYS A 139 -16.44 6.82 1.88
C CYS A 139 -17.61 6.60 0.92
N PHE A 140 -17.71 7.43 -0.12
CA PHE A 140 -18.83 7.37 -1.08
C PHE A 140 -18.46 6.77 -2.44
N GLY A 141 -17.16 6.59 -2.73
CA GLY A 141 -16.66 6.10 -4.02
C GLY A 141 -16.68 4.59 -4.21
N LEU A 142 -16.70 3.84 -3.11
CA LEU A 142 -16.71 2.37 -3.13
C LEU A 142 -18.09 1.89 -3.58
N LYS A 143 -18.13 1.27 -4.76
CA LYS A 143 -19.33 0.60 -5.27
C LYS A 143 -19.17 -0.90 -5.05
N TYR A 144 -19.99 -1.44 -4.16
CA TYR A 144 -20.14 -2.87 -3.90
C TYR A 144 -21.20 -3.49 -4.81
#